data_AF-A0A9P0CHH1-F1
#
_entry.id   AF-A0A9P0CHH1-F1
#
_cell.length_a   1.000
_cell.length_b   1.000
_cell.length_c   1.000
_cell.angle_alpha   90.00
_cell.angle_beta   90.00
_cell.angle_gamma   90.00
#
_symmetry.space_group_name_H-M   'P 1'
#
loop_
_entity.id
_entity.type
_entity.pdbx_description
1 polymer ?
#
loop_
_entity_poly.entity_id
_entity_poly.type
_entity_poly.pdbx_seq_one_letter_code
_entity_poly.pdbx_strand_id
1 'polypeptide(L)'
;MTSALMLFYTVIAVFLYSGQSIMEYPKCQERNLKENLHEMCSLIPLWNPFHEVTNTVWWSVCACQLLFCSIIFMSTVSVIFLIYNVTLMLISHVNYFKELIINTFQQDDPRVKTEKIKYCIQYHKHIINLGHELSYLVNITVGDITLSSGICIGCIANQSMNSSSIKDAIYSTSWYLCDWRTMKDVRFILARSQIPIGLAAPFGFLGYPLYMMIIRRSYSYATLLNQTT
;
A
#
# COMPACT_ATOMS: atom_id res chain seq x y z
N MET A 1 -20.66 6.18 12.12
CA MET A 1 -20.34 4.86 12.72
C MET A 1 -19.30 4.09 11.90
N THR A 2 -19.39 4.07 10.57
CA THR A 2 -18.42 3.40 9.68
C THR A 2 -17.01 4.00 9.69
N SER A 3 -16.86 5.34 9.82
CA SER A 3 -15.55 5.98 9.89
C SER A 3 -14.74 5.58 11.14
N ALA A 4 -15.39 5.51 12.30
CA ALA A 4 -14.74 5.14 13.56
C ALA A 4 -14.24 3.68 13.55
N LEU A 5 -15.01 2.76 12.96
CA LEU A 5 -14.60 1.37 12.79
C LEU A 5 -13.38 1.22 11.87
N MET A 6 -13.32 2.00 10.79
CA MET A 6 -12.17 2.00 9.88
C MET A 6 -10.91 2.57 10.55
N LEU A 7 -11.03 3.63 11.35
CA LEU A 7 -9.92 4.18 12.12
C LEU A 7 -9.41 3.20 13.19
N PHE A 8 -10.31 2.45 13.82
CA PHE A 8 -9.91 1.43 14.79
C PHE A 8 -9.17 0.27 14.10
N TYR A 9 -9.65 -0.16 12.95
CA TYR A 9 -9.01 -1.20 12.14
C TYR A 9 -7.60 -0.80 11.68
N THR A 10 -7.40 0.45 11.22
CA THR A 10 -6.07 0.92 10.78
C THR A 10 -5.08 0.99 11.93
N VAL A 11 -5.51 1.48 13.09
CA VAL A 11 -4.68 1.53 14.29
C VAL A 11 -4.24 0.11 14.69
N ILE A 12 -5.18 -0.84 14.75
CA ILE A 12 -4.85 -2.25 15.04
C ILE A 12 -3.86 -2.81 14.02
N ALA A 13 -4.10 -2.58 12.72
CA ALA A 13 -3.23 -3.08 11.67
C ALA A 13 -1.79 -2.57 11.84
N VAL A 14 -1.61 -1.26 12.10
CA VAL A 14 -0.28 -0.68 12.33
C VAL A 14 0.41 -1.32 13.54
N PHE A 15 -0.32 -1.57 14.63
CA PHE A 15 0.23 -2.26 15.80
C PHE A 15 0.61 -3.73 15.52
N LEU A 16 -0.22 -4.47 14.79
CA LEU A 16 0.08 -5.85 14.41
C LEU A 16 1.31 -5.94 13.49
N TYR A 17 1.39 -5.08 12.47
CA TYR A 17 2.53 -5.05 11.55
C TYR A 17 3.81 -4.59 12.23
N SER A 18 3.73 -3.59 13.11
CA SER A 18 4.88 -3.16 13.89
C SER A 18 5.40 -4.26 14.81
N GLY A 19 4.49 -5.01 15.45
CA GLY A 19 4.83 -6.20 16.23
C GLY A 19 5.52 -7.27 15.38
N GLN A 20 5.01 -7.58 14.20
CA GLN A 20 5.62 -8.55 13.29
C GLN A 20 7.05 -8.12 12.88
N SER A 21 7.25 -6.85 12.54
CA SER A 21 8.57 -6.34 12.16
C SER A 21 9.58 -6.44 13.31
N ILE A 22 9.15 -6.17 14.55
CA ILE A 22 9.99 -6.35 15.75
C ILE A 22 10.38 -7.82 15.94
N MET A 23 9.49 -8.78 15.66
CA MET A 23 9.85 -10.21 15.71
C MET A 23 10.89 -10.62 14.66
N GLU A 24 11.02 -9.87 13.57
CA GLU A 24 12.02 -10.11 12.53
C GLU A 24 13.37 -9.41 12.77
N TYR A 25 13.48 -8.60 13.81
CA TYR A 25 14.72 -7.96 14.25
C TYR A 25 15.97 -8.86 14.21
N PRO A 26 15.97 -10.09 14.80
CA PRO A 26 17.17 -10.94 14.80
C PRO A 26 17.58 -11.39 13.39
N LYS A 27 16.61 -11.63 12.50
CA LYS A 27 16.88 -12.03 11.11
C LYS A 27 17.51 -10.89 10.31
N CYS A 28 17.06 -9.65 10.57
CA CYS A 28 17.65 -8.46 9.96
C CYS A 28 19.11 -8.27 10.39
N GLN A 29 19.43 -8.45 11.68
CA GLN A 29 20.81 -8.34 12.16
C GLN A 29 21.73 -9.39 11.50
N GLU A 30 21.25 -10.63 11.36
CA GLU A 30 22.00 -11.68 10.71
C GLU A 30 22.28 -11.37 9.23
N ARG A 31 21.33 -10.74 8.53
CA ARG A 31 21.52 -10.30 7.15
C ARG A 31 22.58 -9.20 7.04
N ASN A 32 22.53 -8.21 7.94
CA ASN A 32 23.49 -7.10 7.95
C ASN A 32 24.93 -7.59 8.15
N LEU A 33 25.12 -8.59 9.01
CA LEU A 33 26.40 -9.24 9.22
C LEU A 33 26.87 -10.02 7.98
N LYS A 34 25.97 -10.71 7.26
CA LYS A 34 26.32 -11.51 6.07
C LYS A 34 26.65 -10.66 4.85
N GLU A 35 25.88 -9.60 4.63
CA GLU A 35 25.99 -8.75 3.45
C GLU A 35 26.85 -7.50 3.69
N ASN A 36 27.47 -7.37 4.88
CA ASN A 36 28.20 -6.17 5.32
C ASN A 36 27.39 -4.88 5.15
N LEU A 37 26.11 -4.94 5.53
CA LEU A 37 25.19 -3.80 5.45
C LEU A 37 25.16 -3.05 6.78
N HIS A 38 25.25 -1.72 6.73
CA HIS A 38 25.09 -0.84 7.88
C HIS A 38 23.63 -0.36 8.02
N GLU A 39 22.69 -1.31 8.08
CA GLU A 39 21.27 -0.99 8.28
C GLU A 39 20.90 -1.04 9.76
N MET A 40 20.07 -0.11 10.20
CA MET A 40 19.41 -0.12 11.49
C MET A 40 18.17 -1.01 11.38
N CYS A 41 18.19 -2.15 12.05
CA CYS A 41 17.04 -3.05 12.15
C CYS A 41 15.99 -2.46 13.11
N SER A 42 15.10 -1.62 12.59
CA SER A 42 13.94 -1.09 13.28
C SER A 42 12.64 -1.60 12.62
N LEU A 43 11.54 -0.84 12.68
CA LEU A 43 10.27 -1.21 12.03
C LEU A 43 10.40 -1.37 10.51
N ILE A 44 11.25 -0.53 9.92
CA ILE A 44 11.66 -0.62 8.52
C ILE A 44 13.19 -0.52 8.55
N PRO A 45 13.94 -1.47 7.96
CA PRO A 45 15.38 -1.36 7.91
C PRO A 45 15.79 -0.08 7.18
N LEU A 46 16.53 0.78 7.87
CA LEU A 46 17.02 2.06 7.36
C LEU A 46 18.54 2.03 7.30
N TRP A 47 19.12 2.55 6.22
CA TRP A 47 20.56 2.76 6.19
C TRP A 47 20.96 3.77 7.28
N ASN A 48 21.95 3.40 8.08
CA ASN A 48 22.46 4.23 9.16
C ASN A 48 23.91 4.63 8.87
N PRO A 49 24.22 5.95 8.79
CA PRO A 49 25.58 6.43 8.59
C PRO A 49 26.49 6.23 9.81
N PHE A 50 25.92 6.01 11.01
CA PHE A 50 26.68 5.94 12.25
C PHE A 50 27.09 4.49 12.60
N HIS A 51 28.34 4.28 13.02
CA HIS A 51 28.83 2.94 13.39
C HIS A 51 28.25 2.40 14.69
N GLU A 52 27.87 3.28 15.63
CA GLU A 52 27.28 2.89 16.90
C GLU A 52 25.92 3.54 17.09
N VAL A 53 24.92 2.70 17.36
CA VAL A 53 23.56 3.14 17.66
C VAL A 53 23.34 2.95 19.15
N THR A 54 23.08 4.04 19.86
CA THR A 54 22.63 3.96 21.25
C THR A 54 21.17 3.52 21.32
N ASN A 55 20.79 2.82 22.40
CA ASN A 55 19.40 2.38 22.60
C ASN A 55 18.38 3.53 22.50
N THR A 56 18.75 4.72 22.96
CA THR A 56 17.88 5.91 22.90
C THR A 56 17.58 6.32 21.45
N VAL A 57 18.59 6.30 20.57
CA VAL A 57 18.42 6.63 19.15
C VAL A 57 17.56 5.58 18.46
N TRP A 58 17.76 4.29 18.77
CA TRP A 58 16.94 3.21 18.22
C TRP A 58 15.46 3.35 18.56
N TRP A 59 15.12 3.58 19.84
CA TRP A 59 13.73 3.81 20.26
C TRP A 59 13.13 5.07 19.62
N SER A 60 13.93 6.12 19.48
CA SER A 60 13.49 7.37 18.83
C SER A 60 13.16 7.16 17.35
N VAL A 61 14.01 6.43 16.62
CA VAL A 61 13.79 6.09 15.21
C VAL A 61 12.56 5.18 15.06
N CYS A 62 12.40 4.16 15.90
CA CYS A 62 11.21 3.32 15.92
C CYS A 62 9.93 4.13 16.16
N ALA A 63 9.94 5.03 17.15
CA ALA A 63 8.79 5.88 17.44
C ALA A 63 8.44 6.79 16.26
N CYS A 64 9.46 7.43 15.64
CA CYS A 64 9.27 8.23 14.43
C CYS A 64 8.68 7.40 13.29
N GLN A 65 9.23 6.22 13.00
CA GLN A 65 8.74 5.33 11.95
C GLN A 65 7.28 4.92 12.20
N LEU A 66 6.93 4.56 13.44
CA LEU A 66 5.57 4.19 13.80
C LEU A 66 4.59 5.35 13.58
N LEU A 67 4.97 6.57 13.96
CA LEU A 67 4.17 7.77 13.74
C LEU A 67 4.00 8.07 12.24
N PHE A 68 5.08 8.02 11.45
CA PHE A 68 5.01 8.22 10.01
C PHE A 68 4.12 7.18 9.32
N CYS A 69 4.28 5.89 9.64
CA CYS A 69 3.41 4.84 9.11
C CYS A 69 1.96 5.09 9.49
N SER A 70 1.68 5.46 10.75
CA SER A 70 0.32 5.77 11.21
C SER A 70 -0.30 6.91 10.42
N ILE A 71 0.44 8.00 10.19
CA ILE A 71 -0.04 9.16 9.42
C ILE A 71 -0.35 8.77 7.98
N ILE A 72 0.56 8.03 7.32
CA ILE A 72 0.40 7.60 5.92
C ILE A 72 -0.82 6.69 5.79
N PHE A 73 -0.94 5.64 6.62
CA PHE A 73 -2.08 4.72 6.52
C PHE A 73 -3.42 5.42 6.83
N MET A 74 -3.44 6.32 7.81
CA MET A 74 -4.66 7.08 8.15
C MET A 74 -5.07 8.01 7.01
N SER A 75 -4.12 8.68 6.36
CA SER A 75 -4.43 9.56 5.23
C SER A 75 -4.96 8.77 4.03
N THR A 76 -4.34 7.63 3.69
CA THR A 76 -4.80 6.75 2.60
C THR A 76 -6.23 6.27 2.83
N VAL A 77 -6.55 5.78 4.03
CA VAL A 77 -7.91 5.29 4.35
C VAL A 77 -8.93 6.43 4.34
N SER A 78 -8.54 7.63 4.79
CA SER A 78 -9.40 8.82 4.74
C SER A 78 -9.72 9.21 3.29
N VAL A 79 -8.75 9.15 2.38
CA VAL A 79 -8.96 9.43 0.95
C VAL A 79 -9.89 8.40 0.31
N ILE A 80 -9.69 7.11 0.58
CA ILE A 80 -10.60 6.04 0.09
C ILE A 80 -12.03 6.29 0.59
N PHE A 81 -12.18 6.62 1.87
CA PHE A 81 -13.50 6.90 2.45
C PHE A 81 -14.13 8.15 1.82
N LEU A 82 -13.35 9.21 1.55
CA LEU A 82 -13.84 10.39 0.87
C LEU A 82 -14.39 10.05 -0.52
N ILE A 83 -13.65 9.29 -1.33
CA ILE A 83 -14.09 8.84 -2.66
C ILE A 83 -15.42 8.08 -2.58
N TYR A 84 -15.53 7.17 -1.60
CA TYR A 84 -16.76 6.42 -1.37
C TYR A 84 -17.95 7.34 -1.05
N ASN A 85 -17.78 8.30 -0.14
CA ASN A 85 -18.86 9.24 0.21
C ASN A 85 -19.28 10.14 -0.96
N VAL A 86 -18.32 10.64 -1.74
CA VAL A 86 -18.65 11.48 -2.90
C VAL A 86 -19.36 10.68 -3.99
N THR A 87 -19.01 9.41 -4.17
CA THR A 87 -19.73 8.50 -5.07
C THR A 87 -21.17 8.27 -4.60
N LEU A 88 -21.38 8.05 -3.30
CA LEU A 88 -22.73 7.95 -2.73
C LEU A 88 -23.56 9.22 -2.91
N MET A 89 -22.94 10.39 -2.74
CA MET A 89 -23.58 11.68 -3.00
C MET A 89 -24.02 11.79 -4.46
N LEU A 90 -23.17 11.41 -5.41
CA LEU A 90 -23.50 11.41 -6.85
C LEU A 90 -24.66 10.45 -7.15
N ILE A 91 -24.67 9.25 -6.57
CA ILE A 91 -25.78 8.29 -6.70
C ILE A 91 -27.09 8.90 -6.17
N SER A 92 -27.04 9.58 -5.03
CA SER A 92 -28.20 10.29 -4.47
C SER A 92 -28.76 11.35 -5.42
N HIS A 93 -27.88 12.15 -6.03
CA HIS A 93 -28.28 13.15 -7.04
C HIS A 93 -28.94 12.51 -8.27
N VAL A 94 -28.43 11.37 -8.74
CA VAL A 94 -29.03 10.63 -9.87
C VAL A 94 -30.41 10.08 -9.51
N ASN A 95 -30.56 9.55 -8.29
CA ASN A 95 -31.86 9.05 -7.81
C ASN A 95 -32.89 10.18 -7.68
N TYR A 96 -32.50 11.31 -7.09
CA TYR A 96 -33.35 12.49 -7.01
C TYR A 96 -33.75 13.01 -8.40
N PHE A 97 -32.81 13.04 -9.35
CA PHE A 97 -33.10 13.42 -10.73
C PHE A 97 -34.12 12.49 -11.40
N LYS A 98 -34.05 11.19 -11.14
CA LYS A 98 -35.04 10.22 -11.63
C LYS A 98 -36.44 10.53 -11.12
N GLU A 99 -36.59 10.80 -9.82
CA GLU A 99 -37.87 11.20 -9.23
C GLU A 99 -38.39 12.51 -9.82
N LEU A 100 -37.51 13.50 -9.98
CA LEU A 100 -37.84 14.79 -10.58
C LEU A 100 -38.37 14.65 -12.02
N ILE A 101 -37.75 13.79 -12.83
CA ILE A 101 -38.22 13.49 -14.18
C ILE A 101 -39.63 12.88 -14.13
N ILE A 102 -39.84 11.84 -13.31
CA ILE A 102 -41.14 11.15 -13.21
C ILE A 102 -42.23 12.15 -12.79
N ASN A 103 -41.97 12.95 -11.76
CA ASN A 103 -42.89 13.97 -11.26
C ASN A 103 -43.17 15.09 -12.28
N THR A 104 -42.22 15.37 -13.18
CA THR A 104 -42.38 16.35 -14.24
C THR A 104 -43.30 15.84 -15.34
N PHE A 105 -43.21 14.55 -15.70
CA PHE A 105 -44.06 13.96 -16.73
C PHE A 105 -45.51 13.74 -16.27
N GLN A 106 -45.73 13.61 -14.96
CA GLN A 106 -47.07 13.53 -14.34
C GLN A 106 -47.81 14.88 -14.23
N GLN A 107 -47.21 16.00 -14.63
CA GLN A 107 -47.89 17.29 -14.61
C GLN A 107 -48.84 17.45 -15.81
N ASP A 108 -50.10 17.79 -15.51
CA ASP A 108 -51.14 18.05 -16.51
C ASP A 108 -51.02 19.45 -17.13
N ASP A 109 -50.52 20.46 -16.40
CA ASP A 109 -50.36 21.82 -16.91
C ASP A 109 -49.15 21.91 -17.86
N PRO A 110 -49.35 22.23 -19.17
CA PRO A 110 -48.28 22.31 -20.15
C PRO A 110 -47.27 23.42 -19.88
N ARG A 111 -47.66 24.52 -19.22
CA ARG A 111 -46.75 25.62 -18.89
C ARG A 111 -45.78 25.19 -17.79
N VAL A 112 -46.32 24.65 -16.69
CA VAL A 112 -45.53 24.14 -15.56
C VAL A 112 -44.62 22.98 -15.99
N LYS A 113 -45.12 22.09 -16.84
CA LYS A 113 -44.34 20.99 -17.42
C LYS A 113 -43.13 21.49 -18.20
N THR A 114 -43.31 22.51 -19.04
CA THR A 114 -42.22 23.09 -19.84
C THR A 114 -41.13 23.72 -18.96
N GLU A 115 -41.50 24.43 -17.89
CA GLU A 115 -40.54 25.00 -16.95
C GLU A 115 -39.78 23.93 -16.16
N LYS A 116 -40.47 22.89 -15.67
CA LYS A 116 -39.84 21.77 -14.98
C LYS A 116 -38.90 20.97 -15.89
N ILE A 117 -39.23 20.80 -17.18
CA ILE A 117 -38.33 20.18 -18.15
C ILE A 117 -37.05 21.00 -18.32
N LYS A 118 -37.14 22.33 -18.43
CA LYS A 118 -35.95 23.20 -18.49
C LYS A 118 -35.07 23.04 -17.25
N TYR A 119 -35.69 22.98 -16.06
CA TYR A 119 -34.98 22.72 -14.82
C TYR A 119 -34.31 21.34 -14.81
N CYS A 120 -34.99 20.28 -15.25
CA CYS A 120 -34.41 18.94 -15.37
C CYS A 120 -33.17 18.94 -16.29
N ILE A 121 -33.22 19.64 -17.43
CA ILE A 121 -32.08 19.73 -18.35
C ILE A 121 -30.89 20.43 -17.69
N GLN A 122 -31.13 21.54 -16.98
CA GLN A 122 -30.08 22.26 -16.26
C GLN A 122 -29.47 21.39 -15.13
N TYR A 123 -30.31 20.70 -14.37
CA TYR A 123 -29.87 19.83 -13.29
C TYR A 123 -29.09 18.62 -13.80
N HIS A 124 -29.50 18.03 -14.93
CA HIS A 124 -28.78 16.94 -15.57
C HIS A 124 -27.36 17.36 -16.00
N LYS A 125 -27.22 18.56 -16.59
CA LYS A 125 -25.90 19.13 -16.90
C LYS A 125 -25.04 19.30 -15.65
N HIS A 126 -25.64 19.75 -14.54
CA HIS A 126 -24.93 19.87 -13.28
C HIS A 126 -24.42 18.51 -12.76
N ILE A 127 -25.25 17.46 -12.79
CA ILE A 127 -24.85 16.10 -12.41
C ILE A 127 -23.69 15.59 -13.29
N ILE A 128 -23.78 15.80 -14.60
CA ILE A 128 -22.72 15.37 -15.54
C ILE A 128 -21.40 16.08 -15.21
N ASN A 129 -21.42 17.40 -15.02
CA ASN A 129 -20.22 18.16 -14.65
C ASN A 129 -19.62 17.67 -13.33
N LEU A 130 -20.46 17.45 -12.31
CA LEU A 130 -20.03 16.90 -11.03
C LEU A 130 -19.39 15.51 -11.20
N GLY A 131 -19.94 14.66 -12.08
CA GLY A 131 -19.38 13.36 -12.41
C GLY A 131 -18.01 13.44 -13.09
N HIS A 132 -17.80 14.41 -13.99
CA HIS A 132 -16.50 14.64 -14.63
C HIS A 132 -15.44 15.12 -13.64
N GLU A 133 -15.76 16.10 -12.79
CA GLU A 133 -14.86 16.60 -11.75
C GLU A 133 -14.48 15.49 -10.76
N LEU A 134 -15.46 14.68 -10.35
CA LEU A 134 -15.21 13.52 -9.48
C LEU A 134 -14.29 12.51 -10.15
N SER A 135 -14.54 12.15 -11.40
CA SER A 135 -13.72 11.19 -12.14
C SER A 135 -12.27 11.64 -12.23
N TYR A 136 -12.04 12.93 -12.50
CA TYR A 136 -10.69 13.51 -12.51
C TYR A 136 -9.99 13.37 -11.15
N LEU A 137 -10.65 13.74 -10.05
CA LEU A 137 -10.10 13.64 -8.69
C LEU A 137 -9.85 12.19 -8.27
N VAL A 138 -10.75 11.28 -8.62
CA VAL A 138 -10.62 9.84 -8.33
C VAL A 138 -9.45 9.23 -9.09
N ASN A 139 -9.25 9.56 -10.36
CA ASN A 139 -8.14 9.00 -11.15
C ASN A 139 -6.77 9.38 -10.56
N ILE A 140 -6.61 10.62 -10.09
CA ILE A 140 -5.36 11.06 -9.45
C ILE A 140 -5.11 10.31 -8.13
N THR A 141 -6.14 10.22 -7.29
CA THR A 141 -6.03 9.62 -5.95
C THR A 141 -5.89 8.11 -5.98
N VAL A 142 -6.63 7.42 -6.85
CA VAL A 142 -6.54 5.95 -7.02
C VAL A 142 -5.16 5.54 -7.53
N GLY A 143 -4.52 6.35 -8.38
CA GLY A 143 -3.15 6.10 -8.84
C GLY A 143 -2.15 6.03 -7.67
N ASP A 144 -2.19 7.02 -6.78
CA ASP A 144 -1.34 7.07 -5.59
C ASP A 144 -1.62 5.91 -4.62
N ILE A 145 -2.90 5.63 -4.37
CA ILE A 145 -3.33 4.52 -3.49
C ILE A 145 -2.86 3.17 -4.05
N THR A 146 -2.99 2.95 -5.36
CA THR A 146 -2.63 1.68 -6.01
C THR A 146 -1.12 1.46 -5.99
N LEU A 147 -0.34 2.52 -6.24
CA LEU A 147 1.12 2.45 -6.17
C LEU A 147 1.59 2.16 -4.74
N SER A 148 1.06 2.90 -3.76
CA SER A 148 1.42 2.74 -2.35
C SER A 148 1.02 1.36 -1.81
N SER A 149 -0.23 0.93 -2.05
CA SER A 149 -0.71 -0.38 -1.60
C SER A 149 -0.02 -1.55 -2.31
N GLY A 150 0.23 -1.45 -3.62
CA GLY A 150 0.92 -2.49 -4.37
C GLY A 150 2.34 -2.73 -3.87
N ILE A 151 3.02 -1.67 -3.44
CA ILE A 151 4.36 -1.75 -2.87
C ILE A 151 4.32 -2.31 -1.44
N CYS A 152 3.39 -1.86 -0.60
CA CYS A 152 3.20 -2.43 0.73
C CYS A 152 2.91 -3.94 0.67
N ILE A 153 1.98 -4.35 -0.19
CA ILE A 153 1.61 -5.77 -0.38
C ILE A 153 2.81 -6.55 -0.95
N GLY A 154 3.53 -5.99 -1.92
CA GLY A 154 4.73 -6.61 -2.47
C GLY A 154 5.81 -6.85 -1.41
N CYS A 155 6.06 -5.86 -0.55
CA CYS A 155 6.99 -5.98 0.57
C CYS A 155 6.54 -7.05 1.58
N ILE A 156 5.26 -7.04 1.97
CA ILE A 156 4.69 -8.03 2.92
C ILE A 156 4.77 -9.45 2.33
N ALA A 157 4.41 -9.61 1.06
CA ALA A 157 4.46 -10.91 0.39
C ALA A 157 5.91 -11.41 0.31
N ASN A 158 6.86 -10.55 -0.04
CA ASN A 158 8.27 -10.88 -0.09
C ASN A 158 8.84 -11.23 1.30
N GLN A 159 8.42 -10.52 2.35
CA GLN A 159 8.80 -10.79 3.74
C GLN A 159 8.19 -12.10 4.27
N SER A 160 6.95 -12.40 3.88
CA SER A 160 6.26 -13.65 4.21
C SER A 160 6.86 -14.86 3.50
N MET A 161 7.45 -14.67 2.32
CA MET A 161 8.19 -15.69 1.56
C MET A 161 9.59 -15.95 2.17
N ASN A 162 9.61 -16.39 3.43
CA ASN A 162 10.83 -16.67 4.18
C ASN A 162 11.43 -18.04 3.77
N SER A 163 12.10 -18.09 2.62
CA SER A 163 12.79 -19.29 2.09
C SER A 163 13.94 -19.80 2.98
N SER A 164 14.43 -18.98 3.91
CA SER A 164 15.40 -19.35 4.95
C SER A 164 14.85 -20.38 5.94
N SER A 165 13.54 -20.41 6.18
CA SER A 165 12.89 -21.41 7.06
C SER A 165 13.12 -22.85 6.60
N ILE A 166 13.25 -23.07 5.29
CA ILE A 166 13.51 -24.39 4.70
C ILE A 166 14.91 -24.87 5.08
N LYS A 167 15.90 -23.98 5.03
CA LYS A 167 17.27 -24.29 5.47
C LYS A 167 17.29 -24.65 6.95
N ASP A 168 16.61 -23.87 7.80
CA ASP A 168 16.61 -24.08 9.26
C ASP A 168 15.88 -25.39 9.63
N ALA A 169 14.78 -25.72 8.95
CA ALA A 169 14.07 -26.99 9.10
C ALA A 169 14.93 -28.20 8.69
N ILE A 170 15.71 -28.06 7.61
CA ILE A 170 16.63 -29.12 7.16
C ILE A 170 17.84 -29.25 8.09
N TYR A 171 18.38 -28.14 8.62
CA TYR A 171 19.50 -28.18 9.56
C TYR A 171 19.12 -28.81 10.91
N SER A 172 17.89 -28.63 11.35
CA SER A 172 17.36 -29.19 12.60
C SER A 172 17.03 -30.69 12.52
N THR A 173 16.99 -31.25 11.31
CA THR A 173 16.81 -32.70 11.12
C THR A 173 18.14 -33.45 11.19
N SER A 174 18.10 -34.73 11.57
CA SER A 174 19.28 -35.61 11.67
C SER A 174 19.77 -36.09 10.29
N TRP A 175 19.86 -35.20 9.30
CA TRP A 175 20.17 -35.53 7.89
C TRP A 175 21.54 -36.18 7.70
N TYR A 176 22.46 -35.98 8.65
CA TYR A 176 23.79 -36.60 8.68
C TYR A 176 23.77 -38.09 9.06
N LEU A 177 22.65 -38.62 9.56
CA LEU A 177 22.46 -40.05 9.86
C LEU A 177 21.79 -40.81 8.69
N CYS A 178 21.34 -40.10 7.65
CA CYS A 178 20.68 -40.71 6.51
C CYS A 178 21.68 -41.37 5.54
N ASP A 179 21.12 -42.21 4.66
CA ASP A 179 21.87 -42.92 3.62
C ASP A 179 22.59 -41.97 2.67
N TRP A 180 23.70 -42.40 2.06
CA TRP A 180 24.61 -41.50 1.34
C TRP A 180 23.96 -40.77 0.16
N ARG A 181 22.95 -41.39 -0.48
CA ARG A 181 22.15 -40.78 -1.56
C ARG A 181 21.30 -39.64 -1.03
N THR A 182 20.55 -39.88 0.04
CA THR A 182 19.71 -38.87 0.70
C THR A 182 20.54 -37.71 1.24
N MET A 183 21.72 -37.99 1.80
CA MET A 183 22.64 -36.94 2.28
C MET A 183 23.13 -36.03 1.14
N LYS A 184 23.39 -36.60 -0.04
CA LYS A 184 23.78 -35.85 -1.23
C LYS A 184 22.65 -34.95 -1.71
N ASP A 185 21.43 -35.45 -1.74
CA ASP A 185 20.24 -34.69 -2.16
C ASP A 185 19.94 -33.54 -1.20
N VAL A 186 20.02 -33.79 0.11
CA VAL A 186 19.86 -32.75 1.15
C VAL A 186 20.90 -31.65 1.02
N ARG A 187 22.16 -31.97 0.68
CA ARG A 187 23.19 -30.94 0.42
C ARG A 187 22.85 -30.05 -0.77
N PHE A 188 22.29 -30.61 -1.85
CA PHE A 188 21.82 -29.81 -2.99
C PHE A 188 20.66 -28.90 -2.62
N ILE A 189 19.71 -29.40 -1.84
CA ILE A 189 18.59 -28.60 -1.33
C ILE A 189 19.12 -27.48 -0.44
N LEU A 190 20.02 -27.76 0.51
CA LEU A 190 20.65 -26.76 1.36
C LEU A 190 21.41 -25.69 0.56
N ALA A 191 22.20 -26.09 -0.44
CA ALA A 191 22.91 -25.15 -1.32
C ALA A 191 21.95 -24.24 -2.09
N ARG A 192 20.82 -24.77 -2.59
CA ARG A 192 19.83 -23.98 -3.30
C ARG A 192 19.01 -23.06 -2.39
N SER A 193 18.77 -23.49 -1.15
CA SER A 193 18.04 -22.76 -0.11
C SER A 193 18.80 -21.52 0.39
N GLN A 194 20.10 -21.41 0.07
CA GLN A 194 20.89 -20.20 0.35
C GLN A 194 20.55 -19.04 -0.59
N ILE A 195 19.89 -19.30 -1.72
CA ILE A 195 19.45 -18.26 -2.66
C ILE A 195 17.97 -17.96 -2.36
N PRO A 196 17.65 -16.79 -1.78
CA PRO A 196 16.30 -16.50 -1.33
C PRO A 196 15.33 -16.44 -2.51
N ILE A 197 14.16 -17.06 -2.35
CA ILE A 197 13.04 -16.89 -3.28
C ILE A 197 12.42 -15.53 -2.99
N GLY A 198 12.65 -14.57 -3.89
CA GLY A 198 12.03 -13.25 -3.83
C GLY A 198 11.07 -13.03 -4.97
N LEU A 199 10.00 -12.28 -4.74
CA LEU A 199 9.11 -11.83 -5.82
C LEU A 199 9.87 -10.79 -6.65
N ALA A 200 10.09 -11.08 -7.93
CA ALA A 200 10.72 -10.17 -8.87
C ALA A 200 9.66 -9.54 -9.79
N ALA A 201 9.68 -8.21 -9.90
CA ALA A 201 8.96 -7.45 -10.91
C ALA A 201 9.91 -7.14 -12.09
N PRO A 202 9.41 -6.69 -13.26
CA PRO A 202 10.24 -6.30 -14.41
C PRO A 202 11.33 -5.28 -14.08
N PHE A 203 11.16 -4.57 -12.96
CA PHE A 203 12.01 -3.48 -12.50
C PHE A 203 12.98 -3.88 -11.37
N GLY A 204 12.91 -5.12 -10.86
CA GLY A 204 13.74 -5.61 -9.73
C GLY A 204 12.95 -6.41 -8.70
N PHE A 205 13.60 -6.84 -7.61
CA PHE A 205 12.92 -7.49 -6.48
C PHE A 205 11.91 -6.54 -5.83
N LEU A 206 10.68 -7.02 -5.60
CA LEU A 206 9.62 -6.30 -4.91
C LEU A 206 10.04 -6.10 -3.44
N GLY A 207 10.58 -4.91 -3.18
CA GLY A 207 11.05 -4.48 -1.87
C GLY A 207 11.28 -2.97 -1.84
N TYR A 208 11.66 -2.46 -0.67
CA TYR A 208 11.94 -1.05 -0.45
C TYR A 208 12.91 -0.40 -1.46
N PRO A 209 13.99 -1.07 -1.92
CA PRO A 209 14.87 -0.49 -2.94
C PRO A 209 14.15 -0.17 -4.27
N LEU A 210 13.20 -1.02 -4.67
CA LEU A 210 12.41 -0.80 -5.88
C LEU A 210 11.46 0.38 -5.72
N TYR A 211 10.83 0.52 -4.55
CA TYR A 211 10.00 1.68 -4.22
C TYR A 211 10.76 3.00 -4.32
N MET A 212 11.92 3.08 -3.67
CA MET A 212 12.77 4.27 -3.71
C MET A 212 13.27 4.57 -5.13
N MET A 213 13.54 3.54 -5.94
CA MET A 213 13.90 3.72 -7.34
C MET A 213 12.74 4.31 -8.16
N ILE A 214 11.52 3.83 -7.98
CA ILE A 214 10.33 4.35 -8.67
C ILE A 214 10.12 5.82 -8.32
N ILE A 215 10.10 6.17 -7.02
CA ILE A 215 9.94 7.57 -6.58
C ILE A 215 11.03 8.46 -7.19
N ARG A 216 12.29 8.03 -7.13
CA ARG A 216 13.43 8.82 -7.62
C ARG A 216 13.32 9.07 -9.12
N ARG A 217 12.90 8.07 -9.91
CA ARG A 217 12.70 8.24 -11.36
C ARG A 217 11.48 9.10 -11.69
N SER A 218 10.37 8.92 -10.98
CA SER A 218 9.18 9.77 -11.14
C SER A 218 9.49 11.24 -10.83
N TYR A 219 10.24 11.50 -9.75
CA TYR A 219 10.69 12.84 -9.40
C TYR A 219 11.61 13.44 -10.46
N SER A 220 12.63 12.69 -10.92
CA SER A 220 13.51 13.15 -12.00
C SER A 220 12.75 13.48 -13.29
N TYR A 221 11.75 12.67 -13.64
CA TYR A 221 10.93 12.91 -14.83
C TYR A 221 10.05 14.15 -14.69
N ALA A 222 9.41 14.34 -13.53
CA ALA A 222 8.62 15.54 -13.24
C ALA A 222 9.48 16.82 -13.27
N THR A 223 10.69 16.79 -12.71
CA THR A 223 11.62 17.92 -12.78
C THR A 223 12.07 18.23 -14.21
N LEU A 224 12.24 17.21 -15.05
CA LEU A 224 12.59 17.40 -16.46
C LEU A 224 11.43 18.04 -17.24
N LEU A 225 10.21 17.57 -17.01
CA LEU A 225 9.01 18.12 -17.65
C LEU A 225 8.81 19.61 -17.32
N ASN A 226 8.97 19.98 -16.04
CA ASN A 226 8.86 21.37 -15.58
C ASN A 226 9.94 22.32 -16.16
N GLN A 227 11.05 21.79 -16.69
CA GLN A 227 12.07 22.60 -17.37
C GLN A 227 11.77 22.77 -18.87
N THR A 228 10.86 21.96 -19.43
CA THR A 228 10.55 21.94 -20.87
C THR A 228 9.23 22.63 -21.24
N THR A 229 8.37 22.92 -20.26
CA THR A 229 7.18 23.79 -20.38
C THR A 229 7.46 25.16 -19.79
#